data_AF-A0A956UHH4-F1
#
_entry.id   AF-A0A956UHH4-F1
#
_cell.length_a   1.000
_cell.length_b   1.000
_cell.length_c   1.000
_cell.angle_alpha   90.00
_cell.angle_beta   90.00
_cell.angle_gamma   90.00
#
_symmetry.space_group_name_H-M   'P 1'
#
loop_
_entity.id
_entity.type
_entity.pdbx_description
1 polymer ?
#
loop_
_entity_poly.entity_id
_entity_poly.type
_entity_poly.pdbx_seq_one_letter_code
_entity_poly.pdbx_strand_id
1 'polypeptide(L)' 'YLVTMQERDGTWDEPEFTGTGFPRDFMLNYHLYRQYWPLWALGRYRRMLAGEAIHRPDDDPWR' A
#
# COMPACT_ATOMS: atom_id res chain seq x y z
N TYR A 1 -6.86 -9.72 5.11
CA TYR A 1 -5.57 -9.33 5.71
C TYR A 1 -5.58 -7.86 6.14
N LEU A 2 -5.50 -6.87 5.24
CA LEU A 2 -5.39 -5.44 5.63
C LEU A 2 -6.48 -4.97 6.60
N VAL A 3 -7.75 -5.29 6.34
CA VAL A 3 -8.86 -4.94 7.25
C VAL A 3 -8.75 -5.64 8.61
N THR A 4 -8.20 -6.86 8.64
CA THR A 4 -8.06 -7.66 9.86
C THR A 4 -6.91 -7.18 10.74
N MET A 5 -5.85 -6.64 10.13
CA MET A 5 -4.65 -6.16 10.81
C MET A 5 -4.68 -4.64 11.10
N GLN A 6 -5.82 -3.97 10.87
CA GLN A 6 -5.96 -2.56 11.20
C GLN A 6 -6.21 -2.41 12.70
N GLU A 7 -5.45 -1.53 13.34
CA GLU A 7 -5.60 -1.18 14.74
C GLU A 7 -6.87 -0.36 15.00
N ARG A 8 -7.27 -0.29 16.27
CA ARG A 8 -8.50 0.41 16.67
C ARG A 8 -8.49 1.91 16.38
N ASP A 9 -7.31 2.52 16.31
CA ASP A 9 -7.13 3.92 15.94
C ASP A 9 -7.06 4.14 14.42
N GLY A 10 -7.19 3.07 13.64
CA GLY A 10 -7.17 3.07 12.18
C GLY A 10 -5.78 2.93 11.57
N THR A 11 -4.75 2.76 12.39
CA THR A 11 -3.37 2.58 11.92
C THR A 11 -3.05 1.12 11.57
N TRP A 12 -1.93 0.89 10.90
CA TRP A 12 -1.30 -0.43 10.82
C TRP A 12 0.09 -0.37 11.45
N ASP A 13 0.53 -1.49 12.00
CA ASP A 13 1.90 -1.69 12.44
C ASP A 13 2.76 -2.35 11.36
N GLU A 14 4.03 -1.95 11.34
CA GLU A 14 5.07 -2.50 10.46
C GLU A 14 6.39 -2.52 11.24
N PRO A 15 6.73 -3.67 11.86
CA PRO A 15 7.98 -3.81 12.60
C PRO A 15 9.22 -3.93 11.69
N GLU A 16 9.05 -4.44 10.48
CA GLU A 16 10.13 -4.66 9.51
C GLU A 16 10.44 -3.41 8.66
N PHE A 17 11.67 -3.33 8.15
CA PHE A 17 12.08 -2.26 7.25
C PHE A 17 11.79 -2.68 5.82
N THR A 18 11.03 -1.87 5.08
CA THR A 18 10.60 -2.17 3.70
C THR A 18 11.30 -1.33 2.65
N GLY A 19 12.01 -0.27 3.05
CA GLY A 19 12.82 0.53 2.15
C GLY A 19 14.23 -0.05 1.99
N THR A 20 14.75 -0.08 0.76
CA THR A 20 16.15 -0.41 0.50
C THR A 20 16.90 0.85 0.09
N GLY A 21 17.93 1.22 0.85
CA GLY A 21 18.86 2.27 0.44
C GLY A 21 20.04 1.69 -0.34
N PHE A 22 20.85 0.87 0.34
CA PHE A 22 21.88 0.04 -0.30
C PHE A 22 21.55 -1.43 -0.03
N PRO A 23 21.36 -2.27 -1.07
CA PRO A 23 20.96 -3.66 -0.87
C PRO A 23 21.89 -4.39 0.08
N ARG A 24 21.32 -4.99 1.14
CA ARG A 24 22.01 -5.73 2.23
C ARG A 24 22.81 -4.89 3.23
N ASP A 25 23.27 -3.70 2.86
CA ASP A 25 24.11 -2.87 3.73
C ASP A 25 23.32 -1.75 4.44
N PHE A 26 22.21 -1.29 3.87
CA PHE A 26 21.44 -0.18 4.43
C PHE A 26 19.94 -0.27 4.08
N MET A 27 19.14 -0.53 5.11
CA MET A 27 17.68 -0.59 5.02
C MET A 27 17.06 0.69 5.58
N LEU A 28 15.94 1.11 4.99
CA LEU A 28 15.19 2.31 5.35
C LEU A 28 13.86 1.94 5.99
N ASN A 29 13.56 2.57 7.12
CA ASN A 29 12.23 2.55 7.71
C ASN A 29 11.45 3.76 7.20
N TYR A 30 10.56 3.54 6.23
CA TYR A 30 9.62 4.55 5.80
C TYR A 30 8.40 4.51 6.72
N HIS A 31 8.44 5.25 7.84
CA HIS A 31 7.38 5.22 8.86
C HIS A 31 5.95 5.41 8.34
N LEU A 32 5.77 6.14 7.23
CA LEU A 32 4.46 6.40 6.65
C LEU A 32 3.97 5.29 5.71
N TYR A 33 4.82 4.35 5.28
CA TYR A 33 4.44 3.27 4.37
C TYR A 33 3.34 2.39 4.96
N ARG A 34 3.46 2.07 6.26
CA ARG A 34 2.45 1.32 7.00
C ARG A 34 1.06 1.96 6.97
N GLN A 35 0.94 3.29 6.78
CA GLN A 35 -0.36 3.96 6.68
C GLN A 35 -0.80 4.19 5.23
N TYR A 36 0.11 4.71 4.40
CA TYR A 36 -0.22 5.12 3.04
C TYR A 36 -0.61 3.94 2.16
N TRP A 37 0.16 2.84 2.21
CA TRP A 37 -0.06 1.73 1.28
C TRP A 37 -1.34 0.95 1.56
N PRO A 38 -1.69 0.61 2.82
CA PRO A 38 -2.98 -0.03 3.10
C PRO A 38 -4.18 0.82 2.67
N LEU A 39 -4.16 2.12 2.98
CA LEU A 39 -5.22 3.04 2.56
C LEU A 39 -5.35 3.11 1.03
N TRP A 40 -4.21 3.23 0.33
CA TRP A 40 -4.22 3.29 -1.12
C TRP A 40 -4.73 2.00 -1.76
N ALA A 41 -4.29 0.84 -1.25
CA ALA A 41 -4.74 -0.47 -1.72
C ALA A 41 -6.24 -0.67 -1.50
N LEU A 42 -6.76 -0.37 -0.30
CA LEU A 42 -8.19 -0.47 0.02
C LEU A 42 -9.03 0.49 -0.83
N GLY A 43 -8.55 1.73 -1.02
CA GLY A 43 -9.22 2.72 -1.87
C GLY A 43 -9.32 2.27 -3.34
N ARG A 44 -8.23 1.72 -3.88
CA ARG A 44 -8.22 1.14 -5.23
C ARG A 44 -9.16 -0.05 -5.36
N TYR A 45 -9.15 -0.95 -4.37
CA TYR A 45 -10.04 -2.10 -4.34
C TYR A 45 -11.52 -1.68 -4.32
N ARG A 46 -11.88 -0.72 -3.47
CA ARG A 46 -13.24 -0.16 -3.42
C ARG A 46 -13.68 0.43 -4.76
N ARG A 47 -12.80 1.19 -5.42
CA ARG A 47 -13.09 1.75 -6.75
C ARG A 47 -13.25 0.68 -7.83
N MET A 48 -12.43 -0.37 -7.78
CA MET A 48 -12.55 -1.51 -8.69
C MET A 48 -13.92 -2.20 -8.55
N LEU A 49 -14.39 -2.41 -7.32
CA LEU A 49 -15.72 -2.99 -7.06
C LEU A 49 -16.87 -2.08 -7.54
N ALA A 50 -16.67 -0.76 -7.53
CA ALA A 50 -17.62 0.21 -8.08
C ALA A 50 -17.57 0.34 -9.62
N GLY A 51 -16.64 -0.35 -10.29
CA GLY A 51 -16.42 -0.23 -11.74
C GLY A 51 -15.60 1.00 -12.16
N GLU A 52 -15.06 1.75 -11.20
CA GLU A 52 -14.33 3.02 -11.36
C GLU A 52 -12.81 2.83 -11.18
N ALA A 53 -12.26 1.72 -11.68
CA ALA A 53 -10.84 1.41 -11.51
C ALA A 53 -9.94 2.52 -12.13
N ILE A 54 -8.95 2.98 -11.34
CA ILE A 54 -7.98 4.01 -11.79
C ILE A 54 -7.08 3.50 -12.92
N HIS A 55 -6.81 2.20 -12.92
CA HIS A 55 -6.19 1.45 -14.01
C HIS A 55 -6.93 0.14 -14.14
N ARG A 56 -7.58 -0.07 -15.27
CA ARG A 56 -8.08 -1.37 -15.66
C ARG A 56 -6.90 -2.23 -16.14
N PRO A 57 -7.01 -3.57 -16.04
CA PRO A 57 -5.98 -4.47 -16.55
C PRO A 57 -5.62 -4.25 -18.02
N ASP A 58 -6.54 -3.65 -18.78
CA ASP A 58 -6.43 -3.40 -20.22
C ASP A 58 -5.97 -1.97 -20.55
N ASP A 59 -5.84 -1.11 -19.53
CA ASP A 59 -5.39 0.27 -19.70
C ASP A 59 -3.86 0.26 -19.80
N ASP A 60 -3.33 0.52 -20.99
CA ASP A 60 -1.90 0.84 -21.19
C ASP A 60 -1.67 2.30 -20.78
N PRO A 61 -0.92 2.57 -19.69
CA PRO A 61 -0.65 3.94 -19.26
C PRO A 61 0.31 4.72 -20.15
N TRP A 62 0.94 4.06 -21.13
CA TRP A 62 2.01 4.62 -21.96
C TRP A 62 1.71 4.59 -23.47
N ARG A 63 0.48 4.26 -23.85
CA ARG A 63 -0.05 4.49 -25.20
C ARG A 63 -0.67 5.87 -25.35
#